data_AF-A0A511DYS3-F1
#
_entry.id   AF-A0A511DYS3-F1
#
_cell.length_a   1.000
_cell.length_b   1.000
_cell.length_c   1.000
_cell.angle_alpha   90.00
_cell.angle_beta   90.00
_cell.angle_gamma   90.00
#
_symmetry.space_group_name_H-M   'P 1'
#
loop_
_entity.id
_entity.type
_entity.pdbx_description
1 polymer ?
#
loop_
_entity_poly.entity_id
_entity_poly.type
_entity_poly.pdbx_seq_one_letter_code
_entity_poly.pdbx_strand_id
1 'polypeptide(L)'
;MNKVKVRKIGNSLGVILPKESGVHEGDLLDLDIEADKIVLGKKEAQLAQDRATIEKAFEDVDNGKLLTEADMARKFGKYGWHD
;
A
#
# COMPACT_ATOMS: atom_id res chain seq x y z
N MET A 1 8.88 -19.69 14.84
CA MET A 1 8.04 -18.75 15.63
C MET A 1 8.94 -17.64 16.14
N ASN A 2 8.85 -16.44 15.57
CA ASN A 2 9.64 -15.30 16.02
C ASN A 2 9.03 -14.75 17.31
N LYS A 3 9.81 -14.75 18.39
CA LYS A 3 9.38 -14.16 19.67
C LYS A 3 9.66 -12.67 19.63
N VAL A 4 8.65 -11.88 19.94
CA VAL A 4 8.73 -10.42 19.95
C VAL A 4 8.97 -9.94 21.38
N LYS A 5 9.90 -9.00 21.58
CA LYS A 5 10.24 -8.52 22.92
C LYS A 5 9.36 -7.33 23.29
N VAL A 6 8.67 -7.42 24.42
CA VAL A 6 7.94 -6.31 25.03
C VAL A 6 8.91 -5.50 25.90
N ARG A 7 8.86 -4.17 25.80
CA ARG A 7 9.65 -3.24 26.63
C ARG A 7 8.77 -2.14 27.18
N LYS A 8 9.17 -1.59 28.33
CA LYS A 8 8.57 -0.37 28.88
C LYS A 8 9.10 0.85 28.13
N ILE A 9 8.20 1.71 27.66
CA ILE A 9 8.49 3.00 27.01
C ILE A 9 7.78 4.07 27.82
N GLY A 10 8.51 4.81 28.66
CA GLY A 10 7.91 5.76 29.60
C GLY A 10 6.95 5.07 30.56
N ASN A 11 5.66 5.45 30.53
CA ASN A 11 4.58 4.81 31.29
C ASN A 11 3.79 3.77 30.50
N SER A 12 4.19 3.49 29.26
CA SER A 12 3.50 2.56 28.36
C SER A 12 4.33 1.30 28.09
N LEU A 13 3.70 0.30 27.48
CA LEU A 13 4.36 -0.89 26.95
C LEU A 13 4.50 -0.74 25.42
N GLY A 14 5.66 -1.09 24.90
CA GLY A 14 5.94 -1.16 23.47
C GLY A 14 6.44 -2.54 23.06
N VAL A 15 6.24 -2.90 21.80
CA VAL A 15 6.68 -4.17 21.22
C VAL A 15 7.69 -3.89 20.12
N ILE A 16 8.81 -4.61 20.11
CA ILE A 16 9.84 -4.44 19.07
C ILE A 16 9.50 -5.31 17.86
N LEU A 17 8.89 -4.72 16.84
CA LEU A 17 8.59 -5.43 15.60
C LEU A 17 9.86 -5.60 14.74
N PRO A 18 10.03 -6.76 14.05
CA PRO A 18 11.13 -6.95 13.11
C PRO A 18 11.00 -6.01 11.91
N LYS A 19 12.11 -5.67 11.24
CA LYS A 19 12.11 -4.80 10.04
C LYS A 19 11.21 -5.34 8.92
N GLU A 20 11.10 -6.66 8.83
CA GLU A 20 10.22 -7.39 7.89
C GLU A 20 8.73 -7.14 8.14
N SER A 21 8.36 -6.57 9.30
CA SER A 21 6.97 -6.23 9.61
C SER A 21 6.42 -5.14 8.71
N GLY A 22 7.26 -4.34 8.04
CA GLY A 22 6.83 -3.26 7.16
C GLY A 22 6.05 -2.14 7.86
N VAL A 23 6.23 -1.99 9.18
CA VAL A 23 5.73 -0.88 9.99
C VAL A 23 6.87 0.12 10.18
N HIS A 24 6.57 1.40 9.97
CA HIS A 24 7.52 2.50 10.10
C HIS A 24 7.21 3.36 11.32
N GLU A 25 8.22 4.12 11.77
CA GLU A 25 8.03 5.08 12.85
C GLU A 25 7.01 6.14 12.42
N GLY A 26 5.99 6.36 13.24
CA GLY A 26 4.88 7.29 12.95
C GLY A 26 3.64 6.63 12.35
N ASP A 27 3.70 5.36 11.96
CA ASP A 27 2.52 4.62 11.48
C ASP A 27 1.51 4.42 12.62
N LEU A 28 0.24 4.68 12.32
CA LEU A 28 -0.89 4.33 13.19
C LEU A 28 -1.37 2.93 12.81
N LEU A 29 -1.52 2.07 13.83
CA LEU A 29 -2.02 0.71 13.69
C LEU A 29 -3.29 0.57 14.54
N ASP A 30 -4.26 -0.13 13.99
CA ASP A 30 -5.44 -0.53 14.75
C ASP A 30 -5.04 -1.59 15.77
N LEU A 31 -5.38 -1.36 17.03
CA LEU A 31 -5.13 -2.30 18.11
C LEU A 31 -6.45 -2.99 18.48
N ASP A 32 -6.50 -4.30 18.26
CA ASP A 32 -7.57 -5.14 18.79
C ASP A 32 -6.99 -6.15 19.78
N ILE A 33 -7.64 -6.28 20.94
CA ILE A 33 -7.23 -7.17 22.02
C ILE A 33 -8.31 -8.22 22.18
N GLU A 34 -8.05 -9.39 21.63
CA GLU A 34 -8.85 -10.60 21.85
C GLU A 34 -8.41 -11.29 23.16
N ALA A 35 -9.17 -12.30 23.60
CA ALA A 35 -8.92 -12.98 24.89
C ALA A 35 -7.51 -13.59 25.02
N ASP A 36 -6.88 -14.01 23.92
CA ASP A 36 -5.55 -14.64 23.90
C ASP A 36 -4.54 -13.97 22.96
N LYS A 37 -4.95 -12.92 22.22
CA LYS A 37 -4.17 -12.33 21.12
C LYS A 37 -4.23 -10.82 21.11
N ILE A 38 -3.12 -10.22 20.70
CA ILE A 38 -3.06 -8.81 20.32
C ILE A 38 -2.94 -8.78 18.80
N VAL A 39 -3.92 -8.16 18.14
CA VAL A 39 -3.97 -8.00 16.70
C VAL A 39 -3.65 -6.55 16.37
N LEU A 40 -2.55 -6.34 15.63
CA LEU A 40 -2.17 -5.05 15.09
C LEU A 40 -2.57 -4.99 13.63
N GLY A 41 -3.70 -4.34 13.35
CA GLY A 41 -4.24 -4.14 12.01
C GLY A 41 -3.55 -2.97 11.32
N LYS A 42 -3.05 -3.18 10.10
CA LYS A 42 -2.50 -2.11 9.25
C LYS A 42 -3.59 -1.40 8.44
N LYS A 43 -4.86 -1.48 8.82
CA LYS A 43 -5.99 -1.14 7.94
C LYS A 43 -5.87 0.28 7.40
N GLU A 44 -5.54 1.27 8.22
CA GLU A 44 -5.32 2.64 7.75
C GLU A 44 -4.06 2.80 6.87
N ALA A 45 -2.94 2.19 7.25
CA ALA A 45 -1.71 2.22 6.45
C ALA A 45 -1.88 1.54 5.09
N GLN A 46 -2.64 0.44 5.05
CA GLN A 46 -3.02 -0.28 3.84
C GLN A 46 -4.01 0.55 3.00
N LEU A 47 -5.00 1.20 3.63
CA LEU A 47 -5.95 2.06 2.93
C LEU A 47 -5.26 3.26 2.27
N ALA A 48 -4.28 3.85 2.93
CA ALA A 48 -3.49 4.95 2.38
C ALA A 48 -2.65 4.50 1.18
N GLN A 49 -2.03 3.33 1.26
CA GLN A 49 -1.28 2.73 0.16
C GLN A 49 -2.18 2.34 -1.02
N ASP A 50 -3.35 1.79 -0.74
CA ASP A 50 -4.35 1.41 -1.74
C ASP A 50 -4.88 2.67 -2.44
N ARG A 51 -5.16 3.75 -1.69
CA ARG A 51 -5.56 5.05 -2.23
C ARG A 51 -4.49 5.65 -3.14
N ALA A 52 -3.23 5.65 -2.71
CA ALA A 52 -2.12 6.15 -3.52
C ALA A 52 -1.94 5.33 -4.81
N THR A 53 -2.17 4.02 -4.76
CA THR A 53 -2.12 3.13 -5.93
C THR A 53 -3.24 3.45 -6.91
N ILE A 54 -4.45 3.66 -6.40
CA ILE A 54 -5.62 4.04 -7.21
C ILE A 54 -5.39 5.40 -7.87
N GLU A 55 -5.00 6.43 -7.11
CA GLU A 55 -4.74 7.77 -7.65
C GLU A 55 -3.66 7.75 -8.73
N LYS A 56 -2.56 7.01 -8.53
CA LYS A 56 -1.51 6.83 -9.54
C LYS A 56 -2.00 6.12 -10.81
N ALA A 57 -2.93 5.17 -10.69
CA ALA A 57 -3.53 4.52 -11.86
C ALA A 57 -4.42 5.48 -12.66
N PHE A 58 -5.05 6.45 -11.99
CA PHE A 58 -5.85 7.49 -12.63
C PHE A 58 -5.01 8.67 -13.15
N GLU A 59 -3.76 8.86 -12.70
CA GLU A 59 -2.87 9.87 -13.29
C GLU A 59 -2.66 9.66 -14.80
N ASP A 60 -2.65 8.43 -15.30
CA ASP A 60 -2.51 8.18 -16.74
C ASP A 60 -3.77 8.61 -17.54
N VAL A 61 -4.92 8.64 -16.88
CA VAL A 61 -6.18 9.20 -17.40
C VAL A 61 -6.11 10.72 -17.43
N ASP A 62 -5.74 11.34 -16.31
CA ASP A 62 -5.65 12.80 -16.16
C ASP A 62 -4.54 13.42 -17.02
N ASN A 63 -3.43 12.71 -17.22
CA ASN A 63 -2.33 13.14 -18.08
C ASN A 63 -2.61 12.91 -19.58
N GLY A 64 -3.82 12.51 -19.97
CA GLY A 64 -4.20 12.34 -21.37
C GLY A 64 -3.40 11.28 -22.10
N LYS A 65 -2.84 10.28 -21.38
CA LYS A 65 -2.11 9.16 -21.99
C LYS A 65 -3.05 8.06 -22.51
N LEU A 66 -4.36 8.23 -22.33
CA LEU A 66 -5.36 7.42 -22.99
C LEU A 66 -5.32 7.69 -24.49
N LEU A 67 -4.73 6.75 -25.23
CA LEU A 67 -4.75 6.78 -26.68
C LEU A 67 -6.10 6.22 -27.15
N THR A 68 -6.79 6.96 -28.00
CA THR A 68 -7.95 6.43 -28.72
C THR A 68 -7.51 5.36 -29.71
N GLU A 69 -8.44 4.53 -30.20
CA GLU A 69 -8.16 3.52 -31.22
C GLU A 69 -7.57 4.16 -32.50
N ALA A 70 -8.02 5.36 -32.86
CA ALA A 70 -7.44 6.16 -33.94
C ALA A 70 -6.00 6.61 -33.64
N ASP A 71 -5.68 6.96 -32.38
CA ASP A 71 -4.31 7.30 -31.97
C ASP A 71 -3.38 6.09 -31.96
N MET A 72 -3.91 4.92 -31.59
CA MET A 72 -3.20 3.64 -31.64
C MET A 72 -2.90 3.23 -33.07
N ALA A 73 -3.89 3.29 -33.97
CA ALA A 73 -3.72 3.03 -35.40
C ALA A 73 -2.70 4.00 -36.03
N ARG A 74 -2.73 5.28 -35.66
CA ARG A 74 -1.77 6.28 -36.14
C ARG A 74 -0.34 6.04 -35.65
N LYS A 75 -0.15 5.63 -34.39
CA LYS A 75 1.19 5.41 -33.80
C LYS A 75 1.78 4.04 -34.12
N PHE A 76 0.93 3.02 -34.18
CA PHE A 76 1.34 1.61 -34.26
C PHE A 76 0.86 0.90 -35.54
N GLY A 77 0.18 1.57 -36.46
CA GLY A 77 -0.21 0.99 -37.75
C GLY A 77 0.99 0.50 -38.57
N LYS A 78 2.16 1.13 -38.44
CA LYS A 78 3.43 0.65 -39.04
C LYS A 78 3.94 -0.69 -38.48
N TYR A 79 3.33 -1.20 -37.40
CA TYR A 79 3.64 -2.48 -36.76
C TYR A 79 2.49 -3.49 -36.89
N GLY A 80 1.51 -3.26 -37.78
CA GLY A 80 0.40 -4.19 -38.04
C GLY A 80 -0.80 -4.03 -37.12
N TRP A 81 -0.90 -2.92 -36.39
CA TRP A 81 -2.12 -2.61 -35.63
C TRP A 81 -3.21 -2.17 -36.62
N HIS A 82 -4.26 -3.02 -36.79
CA HIS A 82 -5.33 -2.99 -37.81
C HIS A 82 -5.06 -3.64 -39.18
N ASP A 83 -4.03 -4.47 -39.35
CA ASP A 83 -3.99 -5.43 -40.48
C ASP A 83 -4.85 -6.67 -40.22
#